data_AF-A0A7G8EX90-F1
#
_entry.id   AF-A0A7G8EX90-F1
#
_cell.length_a   1.000
_cell.length_b   1.000
_cell.length_c   1.000
_cell.angle_alpha   90.00
_cell.angle_beta   90.00
_cell.angle_gamma   90.00
#
_symmetry.space_group_name_H-M   'P 1'
#
loop_
_entity.id
_entity.type
_entity.pdbx_description
1 polymer ?
#
loop_
_entity_poly.entity_id
_entity_poly.type
_entity_poly.pdbx_seq_one_letter_code
_entity_poly.pdbx_strand_id
1 'polypeptide(L)' 'MSPLFQCLMCGQSIERSMKVFWKRKGHLLCSTCRDRMDSEQPPSDAPSAPDQPR' A
#
# COMPACT_ATOMS: atom_id res chain seq x y z
N MET A 1 -4.03 -19.06 -11.07
CA MET A 1 -5.02 -17.98 -10.83
C MET A 1 -4.48 -17.13 -9.68
N SER A 2 -4.17 -15.86 -9.93
CA SER A 2 -3.81 -14.92 -8.86
C SER A 2 -5.02 -14.68 -7.97
N PRO A 3 -4.91 -14.73 -6.63
CA PRO A 3 -6.02 -14.38 -5.77
C PRO A 3 -6.34 -12.89 -5.90
N LEU A 4 -7.61 -12.58 -6.14
CA LEU A 4 -8.13 -11.21 -6.10
C LEU A 4 -8.54 -10.88 -4.67
N PHE A 5 -7.97 -9.82 -4.12
CA PHE A 5 -8.33 -9.31 -2.80
C PHE A 5 -9.28 -8.13 -2.93
N GLN A 6 -10.05 -7.81 -1.90
CA GLN A 6 -10.89 -6.61 -1.89
C GLN A 6 -10.21 -5.49 -1.11
N CYS A 7 -10.27 -4.27 -1.63
CA CYS A 7 -9.84 -3.08 -0.92
C CYS A 7 -10.73 -2.83 0.29
N LEU A 8 -10.12 -2.63 1.46
CA LEU A 8 -10.86 -2.39 2.71
C LEU A 8 -11.67 -1.07 2.69
N MET A 9 -11.29 -0.12 1.84
CA MET A 9 -11.90 1.21 1.77
C MET A 9 -12.99 1.32 0.70
N CYS A 10 -12.77 0.74 -0.48
CA CYS A 10 -13.67 0.91 -1.63
C CYS A 10 -14.22 -0.41 -2.20
N GLY A 11 -13.84 -1.56 -1.65
CA GLY A 11 -14.30 -2.88 -2.13
C GLY A 11 -13.73 -3.31 -3.48
N GLN A 12 -12.88 -2.49 -4.13
CA GLN A 12 -12.30 -2.80 -5.42
C GLN A 12 -11.48 -4.10 -5.38
N SER A 13 -11.69 -4.98 -6.36
CA SER A 13 -10.84 -6.15 -6.60
C SER A 13 -9.43 -5.71 -6.98
N ILE A 14 -8.43 -6.17 -6.23
CA ILE A 14 -7.01 -5.86 -6.42
C ILE A 14 -6.24 -7.15 -6.65
N GLU A 15 -5.44 -7.17 -7.71
CA GLU A 15 -4.50 -8.26 -7.94
C GLU A 15 -3.19 -7.99 -7.19
N ARG A 16 -2.96 -8.73 -6.11
CA ARG A 16 -1.80 -8.58 -5.22
C ARG A 16 -1.27 -9.93 -4.77
N SER A 17 0.01 -9.95 -4.38
CA SER A 17 0.64 -11.16 -3.87
C SER A 17 0.12 -11.50 -2.46
N MET A 18 -0.25 -12.77 -2.23
CA MET A 18 -0.68 -13.26 -0.92
C MET A 18 0.33 -12.90 0.18
N LYS A 19 1.62 -12.89 -0.15
CA LYS A 19 2.71 -12.52 0.77
C LYS A 19 2.48 -11.18 1.46
N VAL A 20 1.93 -10.19 0.74
CA VAL A 20 1.60 -8.87 1.28
C VAL A 20 0.33 -8.91 2.14
N PHE A 21 -0.68 -9.69 1.73
CA PHE A 21 -1.90 -9.92 2.50
C PHE A 21 -1.61 -10.49 3.89
N TRP A 22 -0.77 -11.54 3.98
CA TRP A 22 -0.37 -12.15 5.25
C TRP A 22 0.46 -11.19 6.11
N LYS A 23 1.40 -10.45 5.51
CA LYS A 23 2.22 -9.45 6.23
C LYS A 23 1.40 -8.34 6.87
N ARG A 24 0.28 -7.96 6.25
CA ARG A 24 -0.61 -6.88 6.72
C ARG A 24 -1.84 -7.37 7.48
N LYS A 25 -1.90 -8.66 7.84
CA LYS A 25 -3.07 -9.27 8.52
C LYS A 25 -4.41 -8.95 7.83
N GLY A 26 -4.44 -8.98 6.50
CA GLY A 26 -5.67 -8.75 5.75
C GLY A 26 -6.06 -7.28 5.51
N HIS A 27 -5.28 -6.30 5.99
CA HIS A 27 -5.49 -4.90 5.64
C HIS A 27 -4.85 -4.58 4.29
N LEU A 28 -5.60 -4.78 3.20
CA LEU A 28 -5.21 -4.39 1.85
C LEU A 28 -6.00 -3.16 1.38
N LEU A 29 -5.27 -2.26 0.74
CA LEU A 29 -5.81 -1.09 0.07
C LEU A 29 -5.39 -1.14 -1.39
N CYS A 30 -6.26 -0.71 -2.30
CA CYS A 30 -5.85 -0.46 -3.69
C CYS A 30 -4.82 0.67 -3.72
N SER A 31 -4.07 0.79 -4.82
CA SER A 31 -3.11 1.90 -5.00
C SER A 31 -3.78 3.23 -4.70
N THR A 32 -4.93 3.51 -5.33
CA THR A 32 -5.65 4.77 -5.15
C THR A 32 -5.99 5.10 -3.70
N CYS A 33 -6.53 4.15 -2.92
CA CYS A 33 -6.85 4.40 -1.51
C CYS A 33 -5.59 4.55 -0.65
N ARG A 34 -4.53 3.80 -1.00
CA ARG A 34 -3.23 3.89 -0.34
C ARG A 34 -2.59 5.26 -0.58
N ASP A 35 -2.58 5.73 -1.82
CA ASP A 35 -2.03 7.03 -2.24
C ASP A 35 -2.77 8.19 -1.57
N ARG A 36 -4.11 8.08 -1.41
CA ARG A 36 -4.91 9.07 -0.68
C ARG A 36 -4.53 9.14 0.80
N MET A 37 -4.42 8.00 1.47
CA MET A 37 -4.01 7.96 2.88
C MET A 37 -2.58 8.46 3.09
N ASP A 38 -1.67 8.15 2.17
CA ASP A 38 -0.28 8.63 2.19
C ASP A 38 -0.23 10.15 2.01
N SER A 39 -1.06 10.70 1.10
CA SER A 39 -1.18 12.15 0.89
C SER A 39 -1.79 12.89 2.08
N GLU A 40 -2.63 12.24 2.88
CA GLU A 40 -3.26 12.83 4.07
C GLU A 40 -2.38 12.72 5.34
N GLN A 41 -1.35 11.87 5.34
CA GLN A 41 -0.37 11.87 6.43
C GLN A 41 0.75 12.87 6.10
N PRO A 42 1.02 13.88 6.95
CA PRO A 42 2.28 14.60 6.84
C PRO A 42 3.42 13.57 6.98
N PRO A 43 4.52 13.70 6.23
CA PRO A 43 5.60 12.71 6.17
C PRO A 43 6.17 12.49 7.57
N SER A 44 5.65 11.50 8.28
CA SER A 44 6.01 11.19 9.67
C SER A 44 7.05 10.08 9.75
N ASP A 45 7.50 9.58 8.59
CA ASP A 45 8.66 8.71 8.50
C ASP A 45 9.46 9.17 7.27
N ALA A 46 10.46 10.00 7.53
CA ALA A 46 11.48 10.30 6.55
C ALA A 46 12.27 9.01 6.25
N PRO A 47 12.30 8.50 5.01
CA PRO A 47 13.51 7.83 4.57
C PRO A 47 14.57 8.93 4.43
N SER A 48 15.54 8.93 5.34
CA SER A 48 16.76 9.72 5.25
C SER A 48 17.29 9.72 3.81
N ALA A 49 17.37 10.92 3.24
CA ALA A 49 18.19 11.32 2.09
C ALA A 49 18.09 10.48 0.80
N PRO A 50 17.82 11.11 -0.37
CA PRO A 50 18.40 10.59 -1.60
C PRO A 50 19.92 10.70 -1.47
N ASP A 51 20.58 9.60 -1.08
CA ASP A 51 21.99 9.40 -1.37
C ASP A 51 22.12 9.31 -2.90
N GLN A 52 22.48 10.44 -3.51
CA GLN A 52 23.11 10.41 -4.82
C GLN A 52 24.53 10.97 -4.66
N PRO A 53 25.56 10.14 -4.90
CA PRO A 53 26.94 10.57 -4.86
C PRO A 53 27.26 11.41 -6.09
N ARG A 54 27.75 12.63 -5.81
CA ARG A 54 28.65 13.52 -6.57
C ARG A 54 28.62 13.48 -8.11
#